data_AF-A0A7C7JV71-F1
#
_entry.id   AF-A0A7C7JV71-F1
#
_cell.length_a   1.000
_cell.length_b   1.000
_cell.length_c   1.000
_cell.angle_alpha   90.00
_cell.angle_beta   90.00
_cell.angle_gamma   90.00
#
_symmetry.space_group_name_H-M   'P 1'
#
loop_
_entity.id
_entity.type
_entity.pdbx_description
1 polymer ?
#
loop_
_entity_poly.entity_id
_entity_poly.type
_entity_poly.pdbx_seq_one_letter_code
_entity_poly.pdbx_strand_id
1 'polypeptide(L)'
;MNNKNRRNESHESKRGLHRRDLLKGAAAASLGIATGAFGAPKAFGKAPLTSSPARDLIRHENAKPGTRDWLLTKTRTDPKKVTPHLTSGRSPSIEGYCSANSVRAGERLQVMVSANPESAFKLEIYRTGYYNGDG
;
A
#
# COMPACT_ATOMS: atom_id res chain seq x y z
N MET A 1 -34.30 -41.68 30.68
CA MET A 1 -33.82 -40.32 31.04
C MET A 1 -33.00 -39.71 29.90
N ASN A 2 -33.53 -38.63 29.33
CA ASN A 2 -32.88 -37.38 28.90
C ASN A 2 -31.75 -37.36 27.83
N ASN A 3 -32.19 -36.98 26.63
CA ASN A 3 -31.80 -35.76 25.89
C ASN A 3 -30.32 -35.54 25.50
N LYS A 4 -30.05 -35.55 24.19
CA LYS A 4 -29.42 -34.38 23.54
C LYS A 4 -29.68 -34.32 22.03
N ASN A 5 -30.56 -33.41 21.66
CA ASN A 5 -30.67 -32.79 20.33
C ASN A 5 -29.29 -32.37 19.78
N ARG A 6 -28.98 -32.74 18.53
CA ARG A 6 -28.12 -31.93 17.65
C ARG A 6 -28.86 -31.66 16.35
N ARG A 7 -29.32 -30.42 16.23
CA ARG A 7 -29.86 -29.84 15.00
C ARG A 7 -28.71 -29.68 14.00
N ASN A 8 -28.92 -30.17 12.77
CA ASN A 8 -28.08 -29.84 11.62
C ASN A 8 -28.41 -28.41 11.20
N GLU A 9 -27.56 -27.46 11.55
CA GLU A 9 -27.65 -26.09 11.03
C GLU A 9 -26.85 -26.01 9.71
N SER A 10 -27.59 -25.93 8.61
CA SER A 10 -27.06 -25.53 7.30
C SER A 10 -26.62 -24.07 7.37
N HIS A 11 -25.32 -23.82 7.27
CA HIS A 11 -24.78 -22.47 7.10
C HIS A 11 -25.11 -21.95 5.69
N GLU A 12 -26.25 -21.29 5.58
CA GLU A 12 -26.64 -20.50 4.41
C GLU A 12 -25.73 -19.27 4.32
N SER A 13 -24.71 -19.37 3.47
CA SER A 13 -23.80 -18.27 3.16
C SER A 13 -24.57 -17.17 2.41
N LYS A 14 -24.93 -16.10 3.13
CA LYS A 14 -25.50 -14.88 2.56
C LYS A 14 -24.51 -14.29 1.55
N ARG A 15 -24.69 -14.60 0.26
CA ARG A 15 -23.98 -13.99 -0.86
C ARG A 15 -24.35 -12.51 -0.95
N GLY A 16 -23.54 -11.65 -0.30
CA GLY A 16 -23.57 -10.22 -0.51
C GLY A 16 -23.07 -9.88 -1.91
N LEU A 17 -23.73 -8.94 -2.58
CA LEU A 17 -23.35 -8.42 -3.90
C LEU A 17 -21.89 -7.93 -3.87
N HIS A 18 -21.04 -8.50 -4.72
CA HIS A 18 -19.63 -8.13 -4.75
C HIS A 18 -19.45 -6.83 -5.52
N ARG A 19 -18.48 -6.00 -5.10
CA ARG A 19 -18.08 -4.77 -5.83
C ARG A 19 -17.80 -5.02 -7.33
N ARG A 20 -17.40 -6.24 -7.68
CA ARG A 20 -17.17 -6.68 -9.07
C ARG A 20 -18.47 -6.83 -9.88
N ASP A 21 -19.57 -7.21 -9.24
CA ASP A 21 -20.87 -7.38 -9.92
C ASP A 21 -21.47 -6.01 -10.25
N LEU A 22 -21.28 -5.02 -9.37
CA LEU A 22 -21.70 -3.63 -9.61
C LEU A 22 -20.98 -3.00 -10.82
N LEU A 23 -19.67 -3.28 -10.96
CA LEU A 23 -18.87 -2.80 -12.09
C LEU A 23 -19.25 -3.47 -13.41
N LYS A 24 -19.65 -4.75 -13.39
CA LYS A 24 -20.18 -5.44 -14.57
C LYS A 24 -21.54 -4.90 -15.00
N GLY A 25 -22.40 -4.51 -14.05
CA GLY A 25 -23.72 -3.94 -14.33
C GLY A 25 -23.67 -2.61 -15.09
N ALA A 26 -22.64 -1.77 -14.86
CA ALA A 26 -22.51 -0.47 -15.51
C ALA A 26 -22.23 -0.55 -17.02
N ALA A 27 -21.65 -1.65 -17.51
CA ALA A 27 -21.37 -1.83 -18.93
C ALA A 27 -22.59 -2.28 -19.76
N ALA A 28 -23.65 -2.79 -19.11
CA ALA A 28 -24.84 -3.30 -19.80
C ALA A 28 -25.91 -2.22 -20.08
N ALA A 29 -25.82 -1.05 -19.43
CA ALA A 29 -26.81 0.02 -19.57
C ALA A 29 -26.50 1.03 -20.69
N SER A 30 -25.50 0.77 -21.55
CA SER A 30 -25.14 1.67 -22.67
C SER A 30 -25.57 1.15 -24.05
N LEU A 31 -26.36 0.07 -24.12
CA LEU A 31 -26.85 -0.47 -25.39
C LEU A 31 -28.37 -0.38 -25.48
N GLY A 32 -28.89 0.83 -25.68
CA GLY A 32 -30.31 1.03 -26.03
C GLY A 32 -30.73 2.50 -26.06
N ILE A 33 -31.40 2.88 -27.16
CA ILE A 33 -32.03 4.19 -27.52
C ILE A 33 -31.06 5.14 -28.26
N ALA A 34 -31.28 5.63 -29.49
CA ALA A 34 -32.31 5.38 -30.51
C ALA A 34 -31.84 5.93 -31.88
N THR A 35 -32.37 5.37 -32.95
CA THR A 35 -32.57 6.03 -34.25
C THR A 35 -33.48 7.25 -34.10
N GLY A 36 -33.05 8.44 -34.55
CA GLY A 36 -33.93 9.61 -34.72
C GLY A 36 -33.35 10.94 -34.23
N ALA A 37 -33.62 11.99 -35.00
CA ALA A 37 -32.97 13.31 -34.96
C ALA A 37 -33.18 14.15 -33.67
N PHE A 38 -32.36 15.21 -33.59
CA PHE A 38 -32.37 16.37 -32.67
C PHE A 38 -31.54 16.27 -31.37
N GLY A 39 -30.40 16.98 -31.38
CA GLY A 39 -29.88 17.72 -30.23
C GLY A 39 -29.44 16.91 -29.01
N ALA A 40 -28.33 16.18 -29.11
CA ALA A 40 -27.61 15.76 -27.92
C ALA A 40 -26.97 16.98 -27.24
N PRO A 41 -27.28 17.30 -25.96
CA PRO A 41 -26.45 18.25 -25.23
C PRO A 41 -25.05 17.65 -25.11
N LYS A 42 -24.08 18.27 -25.79
CA LYS A 42 -22.66 18.08 -25.50
C LYS A 42 -22.35 18.68 -24.14
N ALA A 43 -22.77 18.00 -23.10
CA ALA A 43 -22.33 18.25 -21.75
C ALA A 43 -21.93 16.90 -21.14
N PHE A 44 -20.89 16.29 -21.70
CA PHE A 44 -19.92 15.61 -20.84
C PHE A 44 -19.26 16.71 -20.00
N GLY A 45 -20.00 17.19 -19.02
CA GLY A 45 -19.46 17.97 -17.94
C GLY A 45 -18.37 17.10 -17.33
N LYS A 46 -17.12 17.47 -17.58
CA LYS A 46 -16.02 17.11 -16.71
C LYS A 46 -16.50 17.56 -15.33
N ALA A 47 -16.98 16.63 -14.52
CA ALA A 47 -17.23 16.93 -13.12
C ALA A 47 -15.96 17.64 -12.63
N PRO A 48 -16.06 18.83 -12.02
CA PRO A 48 -14.88 19.44 -11.43
C PRO A 48 -14.30 18.38 -10.51
N LEU A 49 -13.10 17.89 -10.83
CA LEU A 49 -12.32 17.11 -9.89
C LEU A 49 -12.04 18.10 -8.78
N THR A 50 -12.94 18.18 -7.80
CA THR A 50 -12.67 18.87 -6.56
C THR A 50 -11.42 18.21 -6.01
N SER A 51 -10.30 18.91 -6.11
CA SER A 51 -9.09 18.47 -5.45
C SER A 51 -9.46 18.44 -3.98
N SER A 52 -9.49 17.24 -3.40
CA SER A 52 -9.59 17.16 -1.96
C SER A 52 -8.34 17.87 -1.41
N PRO A 53 -8.45 18.63 -0.32
CA PRO A 53 -7.31 19.36 0.25
C PRO A 53 -6.08 18.45 0.45
N ALA A 54 -6.31 17.18 0.80
CA ALA A 54 -5.28 16.17 0.92
C ALA A 54 -4.54 15.83 -0.39
N ARG A 55 -5.24 15.79 -1.54
CA ARG A 55 -4.58 15.57 -2.85
C ARG A 55 -3.67 16.72 -3.21
N ASP A 56 -4.06 17.95 -2.87
CA ASP A 56 -3.21 19.11 -3.11
C ASP A 56 -1.99 19.13 -2.20
N LEU A 57 -2.12 18.75 -0.92
CA LEU A 57 -0.98 18.62 -0.01
C LEU A 57 0.06 17.60 -0.51
N ILE A 58 -0.38 16.42 -0.94
CA ILE A 58 0.53 15.39 -1.48
C ILE A 58 1.19 15.84 -2.78
N ARG A 59 0.47 16.55 -3.66
CA ARG A 59 1.04 17.12 -4.90
C ARG A 59 2.11 18.17 -4.61
N HIS A 60 1.82 19.13 -3.74
CA HIS A 60 2.79 20.16 -3.35
C HIS A 60 4.01 19.53 -2.70
N GLU A 61 3.80 18.55 -1.83
CA GLU A 61 4.90 17.86 -1.18
C GLU A 61 5.75 17.05 -2.18
N ASN A 62 5.13 16.28 -3.06
CA ASN A 62 5.84 15.51 -4.09
C ASN A 62 6.48 16.38 -5.19
N ALA A 63 6.15 17.68 -5.26
CA ALA A 63 6.80 18.64 -6.15
C ALA A 63 8.15 19.14 -5.61
N LYS A 64 8.46 18.87 -4.33
CA LYS A 64 9.79 19.16 -3.76
C LYS A 64 10.87 18.30 -4.43
N PRO A 65 12.13 18.77 -4.48
CA PRO A 65 13.25 17.95 -4.94
C PRO A 65 13.39 16.67 -4.12
N GLY A 66 13.68 15.55 -4.79
CA GLY A 66 14.01 14.28 -4.15
C GLY A 66 15.51 14.12 -3.90
N THR A 67 15.91 12.97 -3.36
CA THR A 67 17.32 12.57 -3.23
C THR A 67 17.45 11.06 -3.34
N ARG A 68 18.54 10.58 -3.96
CA ARG A 68 18.88 9.16 -4.07
C ARG A 68 19.76 8.65 -2.93
N ASP A 69 20.06 9.49 -1.93
CA ASP A 69 20.96 9.13 -0.83
C ASP A 69 20.41 8.01 0.07
N TRP A 70 19.11 7.73 0.01
CA TRP A 70 18.49 6.61 0.70
C TRP A 70 18.83 5.25 0.08
N LEU A 71 19.32 5.21 -1.17
CA LEU A 71 19.73 3.97 -1.81
C LEU A 71 21.06 3.47 -1.22
N LEU A 72 21.06 2.21 -0.79
CA LEU A 72 22.28 1.55 -0.32
C LEU A 72 23.25 1.36 -1.50
N THR A 73 24.41 2.02 -1.45
CA THR A 73 25.47 1.86 -2.48
C THR A 73 26.41 0.68 -2.20
N LYS A 74 26.42 0.18 -0.96
CA LYS A 74 27.27 -0.92 -0.50
C LYS A 74 26.42 -1.90 0.31
N THR A 75 25.97 -2.96 -0.34
CA THR A 75 25.21 -4.03 0.31
C THR A 75 26.07 -5.28 0.47
N ARG A 76 25.98 -5.89 1.65
CA ARG A 76 26.61 -7.18 1.95
C ARG A 76 25.62 -8.02 2.72
N THR A 77 25.41 -9.26 2.29
CA THR A 77 24.62 -10.26 3.00
C THR A 77 25.47 -11.49 3.27
N ASP A 78 25.05 -12.28 4.26
CA ASP A 78 25.62 -13.58 4.56
C ASP A 78 25.35 -14.54 3.38
N PRO A 79 26.40 -15.13 2.78
CA PRO A 79 26.24 -16.06 1.66
C PRO A 79 25.60 -17.39 2.06
N LYS A 80 25.39 -17.66 3.37
CA LYS A 80 24.75 -18.88 3.86
C LYS A 80 23.41 -19.12 3.17
N LYS A 81 23.27 -20.30 2.57
CA LYS A 81 22.02 -20.75 1.94
C LYS A 81 21.05 -21.28 2.97
N VAL A 82 19.78 -20.85 2.90
CA VAL A 82 18.65 -21.39 3.67
C VAL A 82 17.93 -22.47 2.85
N THR A 83 17.90 -22.30 1.53
CA THR A 83 17.49 -23.35 0.58
C THR A 83 18.52 -23.42 -0.54
N PRO A 84 18.53 -24.48 -1.39
CA PRO A 84 19.52 -24.60 -2.47
C PRO A 84 19.63 -23.38 -3.39
N HIS A 85 18.53 -22.62 -3.50
CA HIS A 85 18.40 -21.45 -4.38
C HIS A 85 18.26 -20.11 -3.64
N LEU A 86 18.28 -20.08 -2.30
CA LEU A 86 18.03 -18.87 -1.50
C LEU A 86 19.09 -18.68 -0.41
N THR A 87 19.75 -17.52 -0.42
CA THR A 87 20.62 -17.04 0.67
C THR A 87 19.79 -16.55 1.85
N SER A 88 20.37 -16.51 3.05
CA SER A 88 19.69 -16.07 4.28
C SER A 88 19.19 -14.63 4.20
N GLY A 89 19.83 -13.78 3.39
CA GLY A 89 19.54 -12.35 3.31
C GLY A 89 19.92 -11.58 4.58
N ARG A 90 20.48 -12.25 5.59
CA ARG A 90 20.96 -11.64 6.84
C ARG A 90 22.24 -10.88 6.60
N SER A 91 22.52 -9.87 7.41
CA SER A 91 23.75 -9.08 7.31
C SER A 91 24.32 -8.79 8.69
N PRO A 92 25.16 -9.67 9.25
CA PRO A 92 25.71 -9.47 10.60
C PRO A 92 26.45 -8.14 10.77
N SER A 93 26.95 -7.56 9.68
CA SER A 93 27.59 -6.24 9.70
C SER A 93 26.69 -5.12 10.21
N ILE A 94 25.38 -5.16 9.91
CA ILE A 94 24.40 -4.24 10.48
C ILE A 94 22.98 -4.77 10.23
N GLU A 95 22.19 -4.88 11.29
CA GLU A 95 20.74 -5.13 11.23
C GLU A 95 20.03 -4.26 12.25
N GLY A 96 18.73 -4.05 12.05
CA GLY A 96 17.93 -3.32 13.02
C GLY A 96 16.43 -3.51 12.80
N TYR A 97 15.67 -3.09 13.81
CA TYR A 97 14.22 -3.04 13.76
C TYR A 97 13.71 -1.83 14.55
N CYS A 98 12.43 -1.52 14.37
CA CYS A 98 11.75 -0.45 15.10
C CYS A 98 10.83 -1.05 16.18
N SER A 99 10.66 -0.34 17.30
CA SER A 99 9.84 -0.83 18.42
C SER A 99 8.34 -0.89 18.10
N ALA A 100 7.91 -0.19 17.06
CA ALA A 100 6.54 -0.17 16.58
C ALA A 100 6.53 0.11 15.07
N ASN A 101 5.45 -0.30 14.40
CA ASN A 101 5.26 -0.04 12.96
C ASN A 101 4.76 1.39 12.67
N SER A 102 4.17 2.04 13.68
CA SER A 102 3.63 3.40 13.57
C SER A 102 3.62 4.06 14.94
N VAL A 103 3.85 5.37 14.95
CA VAL A 103 3.73 6.23 16.13
C VAL A 103 2.98 7.50 15.76
N ARG A 104 2.26 8.11 16.71
CA ARG A 104 1.67 9.44 16.54
C ARG A 104 2.72 10.53 16.75
N ALA A 105 2.41 11.73 16.27
CA ALA A 105 3.21 12.91 16.62
C ALA A 105 3.28 13.08 18.14
N GLY A 106 4.49 13.29 18.65
CA GLY A 106 4.77 13.39 20.10
C GLY A 106 5.05 12.06 20.79
N GLU A 107 4.79 10.91 20.15
CA GLU A 107 5.18 9.60 20.68
C GLU A 107 6.64 9.26 20.32
N ARG A 108 7.25 8.34 21.07
CA ARG A 108 8.64 7.91 20.87
C ARG A 108 8.71 6.60 20.08
N LEU A 109 9.46 6.61 18.98
CA LEU A 109 9.89 5.40 18.26
C LEU A 109 11.31 5.04 18.68
N GLN A 110 11.55 3.80 19.08
CA GLN A 110 12.90 3.30 19.35
C GLN A 110 13.41 2.51 18.12
N VAL A 111 14.66 2.76 17.75
CA VAL A 111 15.36 2.03 16.68
C VAL A 111 16.45 1.20 17.36
N MET A 112 16.32 -0.12 17.27
CA MET A 112 17.29 -1.05 17.84
C MET A 112 18.22 -1.48 16.72
N VAL A 113 19.52 -1.30 16.92
CA VAL A 113 20.56 -1.61 15.93
C VAL A 113 21.53 -2.61 16.54
N SER A 114 21.92 -3.61 15.76
CA SER A 114 22.98 -4.56 16.09
C SER A 114 24.00 -4.57 14.96
N ALA A 115 25.28 -4.50 15.32
CA ALA A 115 26.41 -4.58 14.40
C ALA A 115 27.45 -5.54 14.98
N ASN A 116 27.92 -6.48 14.17
CA ASN A 116 28.97 -7.43 14.54
C ASN A 116 30.05 -7.49 13.44
N PRO A 117 31.29 -7.01 13.72
CA PRO A 117 31.76 -6.47 14.99
C PRO A 117 31.09 -5.14 15.37
N GLU A 118 31.15 -4.77 16.65
CA GLU A 118 30.68 -3.47 17.13
C GLU A 118 31.33 -2.36 16.29
N SER A 119 30.47 -1.50 15.73
CA SER A 119 30.88 -0.50 14.74
C SER A 119 30.04 0.76 14.92
N ALA A 120 30.66 1.91 14.68
CA ALA A 120 29.91 3.16 14.56
C ALA A 120 28.97 3.11 13.36
N PHE A 121 27.78 3.69 13.50
CA PHE A 121 26.79 3.79 12.42
C PHE A 121 26.16 5.19 12.38
N LYS A 122 25.57 5.51 11.24
CA LYS A 122 24.82 6.75 11.01
C LYS A 122 23.36 6.40 10.74
N LEU A 123 22.44 7.12 11.36
CA LEU A 123 21.00 7.00 11.10
C LEU A 123 20.52 8.27 10.38
N GLU A 124 19.95 8.09 9.20
CA GLU A 124 19.34 9.17 8.41
C GLU A 124 17.86 8.84 8.18
N ILE A 125 16.99 9.83 8.29
CA ILE A 125 15.55 9.66 8.16
C ILE A 125 15.11 10.32 6.85
N TYR A 126 14.53 9.51 5.97
CA TYR A 126 13.96 9.95 4.70
C TYR A 126 12.45 9.73 4.70
N ARG A 127 11.70 10.64 4.07
CA ARG A 127 10.28 10.44 3.77
C ARG A 127 10.16 9.87 2.37
N THR A 128 9.62 8.68 2.23
CA THR A 128 9.37 8.04 0.93
C THR A 128 8.26 8.75 0.16
N GLY A 129 8.35 8.79 -1.17
CA GLY A 129 7.37 9.47 -2.01
C GLY A 129 7.79 9.53 -3.48
N TYR A 130 7.04 10.26 -4.31
CA TYR A 130 7.39 10.32 -5.74
C TYR A 130 8.62 11.20 -6.01
N TYR A 131 8.61 12.44 -5.52
CA TYR A 131 9.67 13.44 -5.69
C TYR A 131 10.39 13.40 -7.05
N ASN A 132 9.61 13.49 -8.13
CA ASN A 132 10.09 13.43 -9.51
C ASN A 132 10.87 12.16 -9.91
N GLY A 133 10.69 11.05 -9.18
CA GLY A 133 11.33 9.75 -9.43
C GLY A 133 12.53 9.44 -8.54
N ASP A 134 12.90 10.34 -7.61
CA ASP A 134 14.07 10.18 -6.77
C ASP A 134 13.78 9.76 -5.32
N GLY A 135 12.52 9.67 -4.88
CA GLY A 135 12.18 9.32 -3.49
C GLY A 135 11.51 7.97 -3.25
#